data_AF-X1GD16-F1
#
_entry.id   AF-X1GD16-F1
#
_cell.length_a   1.000
_cell.length_b   1.000
_cell.length_c   1.000
_cell.angle_alpha   90.00
_cell.angle_beta   90.00
_cell.angle_gamma   90.00
#
_symmetry.space_group_name_H-M   'P 1'
#
loop_
_entity.id
_entity.type
_entity.pdbx_description
1 polymer ?
#
loop_
_entity_poly.entity_id
_entity_poly.type
_entity_poly.pdbx_seq_one_letter_code
_entity_poly.pdbx_strand_id
1 'polypeptide(L)'
;MLIFLQIFVISCFVVVIIALFRENVDFLTYSMGAMLAAATATYFFSLEAVSMEEFFLSVNWEVIFFLISMFTIVTILEENLIFQEIARRITKKFSTNTREFFWVICLISTVSAAFIEDISVVIIFIP
;
A
#
# COMPACT_ATOMS: atom_id res chain seq x y z
N MET A 1 -22.21 -23.77 8.82
CA MET A 1 -21.16 -23.12 9.65
C MET A 1 -20.27 -22.21 8.82
N LEU A 2 -19.69 -22.70 7.72
CA LEU A 2 -18.80 -21.91 6.84
C LEU A 2 -19.45 -20.63 6.24
N ILE A 3 -20.72 -20.70 5.83
CA ILE A 3 -21.44 -19.52 5.28
C ILE A 3 -21.56 -18.39 6.32
N PHE A 4 -21.79 -18.73 7.59
CA PHE A 4 -21.87 -17.74 8.66
C PHE A 4 -20.52 -17.07 8.91
N LEU A 5 -19.44 -17.87 8.92
CA LEU A 5 -18.07 -17.36 9.02
C LEU A 5 -17.73 -16.43 7.85
N GLN A 6 -18.08 -16.80 6.62
CA GLN A 6 -17.87 -15.95 5.44
C GLN A 6 -18.60 -14.61 5.55
N ILE A 7 -19.87 -14.62 5.98
CA ILE A 7 -20.63 -13.38 6.20
C ILE A 7 -19.95 -12.51 7.26
N PHE A 8 -19.46 -13.10 8.34
CA PHE A 8 -18.74 -12.38 9.39
C PHE A 8 -17.45 -11.75 8.87
N VAL A 9 -16.60 -12.51 8.17
CA VAL A 9 -15.33 -12.00 7.61
C VAL A 9 -15.60 -10.88 6.59
N ILE A 10 -16.62 -11.04 5.74
CA ILE A 10 -17.04 -9.99 4.80
C ILE A 10 -17.49 -8.74 5.57
N SER A 11 -18.24 -8.89 6.66
CA SER A 11 -18.64 -7.76 7.50
C SER A 11 -17.43 -7.05 8.10
N CYS A 12 -16.41 -7.78 8.58
CA CYS A 12 -15.16 -7.19 9.06
C CYS A 12 -14.47 -6.39 7.94
N PHE A 13 -14.39 -6.95 6.73
CA PHE A 13 -13.80 -6.26 5.58
C PHE A 13 -14.58 -4.98 5.22
N VAL A 14 -15.91 -5.02 5.24
CA VAL A 14 -16.76 -3.85 5.01
C VAL A 14 -16.52 -2.76 6.06
N VAL A 15 -16.34 -3.13 7.34
CA VAL A 15 -15.98 -2.18 8.41
C VAL A 15 -14.65 -1.51 8.11
N VAL A 16 -13.64 -2.24 7.64
CA VAL A 16 -12.33 -1.67 7.25
C VAL A 16 -12.50 -0.68 6.10
N ILE A 17 -13.28 -1.02 5.07
CA ILE A 17 -13.54 -0.11 3.95
C ILE A 17 -14.27 1.16 4.41
N ILE A 18 -15.30 1.03 5.26
CA ILE A 18 -16.02 2.19 5.80
C ILE A 18 -15.08 3.06 6.64
N ALA A 19 -14.22 2.45 7.45
CA ALA A 19 -13.24 3.18 8.26
C ALA A 19 -12.23 3.92 7.38
N LEU A 20 -11.80 3.32 6.26
CA LEU A 20 -10.85 3.93 5.31
C LEU A 20 -11.39 5.24 4.71
N PHE A 21 -12.68 5.31 4.39
CA PHE A 21 -13.29 6.51 3.80
C PHE A 21 -13.75 7.55 4.82
N ARG A 22 -13.64 7.27 6.12
CA ARG A 22 -14.20 8.12 7.16
C ARG A 22 -13.07 8.88 7.86
N GLU A 23 -12.94 10.16 7.51
CA GLU A 23 -11.86 11.04 7.97
C GLU A 23 -11.78 11.21 9.50
N ASN A 24 -12.91 11.04 10.22
CA ASN A 24 -13.00 11.21 11.67
C ASN A 24 -12.71 9.94 12.48
N VAL A 25 -12.22 8.85 11.87
CA VAL A 25 -11.87 7.62 12.59
C VAL A 25 -10.44 7.23 12.33
N ASP A 26 -9.79 6.68 13.36
CA ASP A 26 -8.45 6.12 13.22
C ASP A 26 -8.52 4.79 12.47
N PHE A 27 -8.22 4.82 11.17
CA PHE A 27 -8.20 3.66 10.29
C PHE A 27 -7.34 2.51 10.84
N LEU A 28 -6.22 2.80 11.48
CA LEU A 28 -5.31 1.77 12.00
C LEU A 28 -6.00 0.94 13.09
N THR A 29 -6.66 1.61 14.03
CA THR A 29 -7.37 0.94 15.13
C THR A 29 -8.48 0.02 14.61
N TYR A 30 -9.31 0.51 13.68
CA TYR A 30 -10.42 -0.29 13.12
C TYR A 30 -9.93 -1.45 12.23
N SER A 31 -8.90 -1.22 11.41
CA SER A 31 -8.32 -2.26 10.55
C SER A 31 -7.69 -3.39 11.37
N MET A 32 -6.86 -3.05 12.35
CA MET A 32 -6.25 -4.05 13.25
C MET A 32 -7.31 -4.84 14.02
N GLY A 33 -8.32 -4.16 14.57
CA GLY A 33 -9.41 -4.81 15.29
C GLY A 33 -10.22 -5.77 14.40
N ALA A 34 -10.59 -5.34 13.19
CA ALA A 34 -11.33 -6.16 12.24
C ALA A 34 -10.52 -7.37 11.75
N MET A 35 -9.22 -7.19 11.50
CA MET A 35 -8.32 -8.28 11.08
C MET A 35 -8.16 -9.32 12.18
N LEU A 36 -7.93 -8.90 13.43
CA LEU A 36 -7.83 -9.82 14.56
C LEU A 36 -9.15 -10.56 14.83
N ALA A 37 -10.29 -9.87 14.74
CA ALA A 37 -11.60 -10.48 14.88
C ALA A 37 -11.87 -11.53 13.77
N ALA A 38 -11.55 -11.22 12.52
CA ALA A 38 -11.70 -12.15 11.40
C ALA A 38 -10.76 -13.36 11.54
N ALA A 39 -9.50 -13.14 11.92
CA ALA A 39 -8.52 -14.21 12.12
C ALA A 39 -8.92 -15.15 13.27
N THR A 40 -9.31 -14.59 14.41
CA THR A 40 -9.77 -15.39 15.57
C THR A 40 -11.04 -16.16 15.26
N ALA A 41 -12.04 -15.53 14.62
CA ALA A 41 -13.24 -16.22 14.18
C ALA A 41 -12.90 -17.39 13.23
N THR A 42 -12.00 -17.17 12.27
CA THR A 42 -11.59 -18.21 11.33
C THR A 42 -10.90 -19.37 12.05
N TYR A 43 -10.03 -19.09 13.01
CA TYR A 43 -9.37 -20.11 13.81
C TYR A 43 -10.34 -20.96 14.64
N PHE A 44 -11.32 -20.33 15.32
CA PHE A 44 -12.29 -21.05 16.15
C PHE A 44 -13.30 -21.88 15.36
N PHE A 45 -13.67 -21.44 14.16
CA PHE A 45 -14.71 -22.09 13.35
C PHE A 45 -14.16 -23.01 12.24
N SER A 46 -12.84 -23.03 12.02
CA SER A 46 -12.20 -24.02 11.14
C SER A 46 -12.31 -25.42 11.73
N LEU A 47 -12.88 -26.34 10.94
CA LEU A 47 -13.06 -27.74 11.30
C LEU A 47 -11.76 -28.56 11.16
N GLU A 48 -10.80 -28.03 10.40
CA GLU A 48 -9.48 -28.60 10.17
C GLU A 48 -8.46 -27.92 11.08
N ALA A 49 -7.71 -28.70 11.84
CA ALA A 49 -6.59 -28.20 12.61
C ALA A 49 -5.46 -27.83 11.65
N VAL A 50 -5.45 -26.57 11.20
CA VAL A 50 -4.33 -26.03 10.43
C VAL A 50 -3.11 -26.02 11.34
N SER A 51 -2.10 -26.82 10.99
CA SER A 51 -0.84 -26.79 11.70
C SER A 51 -0.16 -25.43 11.49
N MET A 52 0.59 -24.94 12.48
CA MET A 52 1.36 -23.70 12.32
C MET A 52 2.26 -23.79 11.07
N GLU A 53 2.84 -24.95 10.80
CA GLU A 53 3.69 -25.19 9.64
C GLU A 53 2.96 -24.97 8.30
N GLU A 54 1.76 -25.53 8.13
CA GLU A 54 0.93 -25.29 6.94
C GLU A 54 0.55 -23.81 6.79
N PHE A 55 0.25 -23.13 7.89
CA PHE A 55 -0.03 -21.70 7.86
C PHE A 55 1.18 -20.90 7.37
N PHE A 56 2.38 -21.14 7.92
CA PHE A 56 3.60 -20.48 7.46
C PHE A 56 3.91 -20.81 6.00
N LEU A 57 3.69 -22.05 5.56
CA LEU A 57 3.88 -22.46 4.16
C LEU A 57 2.87 -21.85 3.20
N SER A 58 1.66 -21.51 3.67
CA SER A 58 0.62 -20.85 2.86
C SER A 58 0.94 -19.38 2.54
N VAL A 59 1.83 -18.76 3.31
CA VAL A 59 2.25 -17.37 3.11
C VAL A 59 3.25 -17.28 1.96
N ASN A 60 3.00 -16.36 1.02
CA ASN A 60 3.95 -16.09 -0.05
C ASN A 60 5.10 -15.19 0.45
N TRP A 61 6.11 -15.81 1.05
CA TRP A 61 7.29 -15.12 1.59
C TRP A 61 8.06 -14.33 0.54
N GLU A 62 8.14 -14.84 -0.70
CA GLU A 62 8.84 -14.16 -1.79
C GLU A 62 8.23 -12.78 -2.05
N VAL A 63 6.90 -12.68 -2.07
CA VAL A 63 6.19 -11.40 -2.23
C VAL A 63 6.43 -10.48 -1.04
N ILE A 64 6.41 -10.99 0.19
CA ILE A 64 6.67 -10.16 1.38
C ILE A 64 8.08 -9.58 1.35
N PHE A 65 9.10 -10.41 1.10
CA PHE A 65 10.49 -9.94 1.02
C PHE A 65 10.71 -9.00 -0.16
N PHE A 66 10.05 -9.24 -1.29
CA PHE A 66 10.05 -8.32 -2.43
C PHE A 66 9.50 -6.94 -2.05
N LEU A 67 8.33 -6.88 -1.40
CA LEU A 67 7.71 -5.63 -0.98
C LEU A 67 8.57 -4.89 0.06
N ILE A 68 9.10 -5.60 1.07
CA ILE A 68 10.01 -5.00 2.06
C ILE A 68 11.24 -4.40 1.38
N SER A 69 11.84 -5.11 0.42
CA SER A 69 13.01 -4.63 -0.31
C SER A 69 12.68 -3.40 -1.14
N MET A 70 11.54 -3.41 -1.83
CA MET A 70 11.07 -2.28 -2.64
C MET A 70 10.84 -1.04 -1.78
N PHE A 71 10.10 -1.14 -0.67
CA PHE A 71 9.91 -0.03 0.26
C PHE A 71 11.23 0.49 0.84
N THR A 72 12.14 -0.41 1.21
CA THR A 72 13.46 -0.02 1.73
C THR A 72 14.26 0.79 0.71
N ILE A 73 14.29 0.35 -0.56
CA ILE A 73 14.97 1.10 -1.63
C ILE A 73 14.33 2.47 -1.80
N VAL A 74 13.00 2.55 -1.83
CA VAL A 74 12.25 3.80 -1.98
C VAL A 74 12.57 4.77 -0.84
N THR A 75 12.55 4.33 0.42
CA THR A 75 12.92 5.16 1.57
C THR A 75 14.35 5.69 1.47
N ILE A 76 15.31 4.86 1.06
CA ILE A 76 16.70 5.32 0.86
C ILE A 76 16.78 6.39 -0.23
N LEU A 77 16.07 6.23 -1.35
CA LEU A 77 16.05 7.22 -2.42
C LEU A 77 15.44 8.56 -1.95
N GLU A 78 14.41 8.50 -1.11
CA GLU A 78 13.75 9.65 -0.51
C GLU A 78 14.66 10.39 0.48
N GLU A 79 15.30 9.67 1.41
CA GLU A 79 16.24 10.25 2.39
C GLU A 79 17.44 10.93 1.70
N ASN A 80 17.89 10.41 0.57
CA ASN A 80 18.97 10.98 -0.24
C ASN A 80 18.52 12.11 -1.17
N LEU A 81 17.26 12.55 -1.08
CA LEU A 81 16.66 13.62 -1.88
C LEU A 81 16.74 13.41 -3.40
N ILE A 82 16.80 12.16 -3.86
CA ILE A 82 16.98 11.84 -5.28
C ILE A 82 15.75 12.27 -6.08
N PHE A 83 14.56 12.08 -5.52
CA PHE A 83 13.29 12.48 -6.11
C PHE A 83 13.19 13.99 -6.32
N GLN A 84 13.64 14.78 -5.34
CA GLN A 84 13.67 16.24 -5.38
C GLN A 84 14.69 16.76 -6.40
N GLU A 85 15.83 16.09 -6.55
CA GLU A 85 16.82 16.43 -7.57
C GLU A 85 16.29 16.16 -8.99
N ILE A 86 15.56 15.05 -9.18
CA ILE A 86 14.86 14.75 -10.45
C ILE A 86 13.84 15.85 -10.77
N ALA A 87 12.98 16.20 -9.81
CA ALA A 87 12.01 17.27 -9.93
C ALA A 87 12.67 18.61 -10.33
N ARG A 88 13.73 19.00 -9.61
CA ARG A 88 14.47 20.24 -9.87
C ARG A 88 15.02 20.30 -11.30
N ARG A 89 15.57 19.20 -11.81
CA ARG A 89 16.09 19.12 -13.19
C ARG A 89 14.99 19.26 -14.23
N ILE A 90 13.84 18.60 -14.02
CA ILE A 90 12.69 18.70 -14.92
C ILE A 90 12.16 20.13 -14.94
N THR A 91 11.89 20.71 -13.78
CA THR A 91 11.36 22.07 -13.66
C THR A 91 12.31 23.10 -14.25
N LYS A 92 13.62 22.99 -14.02
CA LYS A 92 14.61 23.89 -14.62
C LYS A 92 14.66 23.79 -16.15
N LYS A 93 14.44 22.60 -16.71
CA LYS A 93 14.49 22.35 -18.16
C LYS A 93 13.25 22.85 -18.90
N PHE A 94 12.07 22.78 -18.27
CA PHE A 94 10.79 23.10 -18.91
C PHE A 94 10.09 24.33 -18.33
N SER A 95 10.80 25.15 -17.53
CA SER A 95 10.24 26.34 -16.85
C SER A 95 9.61 27.38 -17.78
N THR A 96 10.00 27.43 -19.05
CA THR A 96 9.54 28.42 -20.02
C THR A 96 8.33 27.98 -20.84
N ASN A 97 7.96 26.68 -20.83
CA ASN A 97 6.87 26.14 -21.63
C ASN A 97 5.96 25.23 -20.80
N THR A 98 4.88 25.81 -20.27
CA THR A 98 3.90 25.14 -19.41
C THR A 98 3.27 23.90 -20.05
N ARG A 99 3.06 23.89 -21.37
CA ARG A 99 2.43 22.76 -22.06
C ARG A 99 3.36 21.56 -22.13
N GLU A 100 4.64 21.78 -22.42
CA GLU A 100 5.65 20.71 -22.43
C GLU A 100 5.92 20.21 -21.01
N PHE A 101 6.00 21.11 -20.04
CA PHE A 101 6.17 20.75 -18.63
C PHE A 101 5.07 19.82 -18.12
N PHE A 102 3.81 20.12 -18.45
CA PHE A 102 2.67 19.26 -18.10
C PHE A 102 2.83 17.83 -18.63
N TRP A 103 3.11 17.67 -19.92
CA TRP A 103 3.27 16.35 -20.53
C TRP A 103 4.45 15.57 -19.96
N VAL A 104 5.56 16.27 -19.67
CA VAL A 104 6.75 15.65 -19.08
C VAL A 104 6.48 15.19 -17.66
N ILE A 105 5.77 15.98 -16.85
CA ILE A 105 5.36 15.56 -15.50
C ILE A 105 4.47 14.33 -15.57
N CYS A 106 3.44 14.33 -16.42
CA CYS A 106 2.54 13.18 -16.55
C CYS A 106 3.32 11.91 -16.96
N LEU A 107 4.18 12.01 -17.98
CA LEU A 107 4.98 10.87 -18.45
C LEU A 107 5.92 10.34 -17.37
N ILE A 108 6.65 11.24 -16.70
CA ILE A 108 7.60 10.84 -15.66
C ILE A 108 6.85 10.26 -14.47
N SER A 109 5.76 10.87 -14.02
CA SER A 109 4.92 10.35 -12.95
C SER A 109 4.35 8.97 -13.27
N THR A 110 3.80 8.77 -14.47
CA THR A 110 3.25 7.47 -14.89
C THR A 110 4.32 6.39 -14.99
N VAL A 111 5.48 6.70 -15.57
CA VAL A 111 6.59 5.73 -15.67
C VAL A 111 7.14 5.42 -14.27
N SER A 112 7.33 6.45 -13.44
CA SER A 112 7.80 6.30 -12.07
C SER A 112 6.85 5.47 -11.21
N ALA A 113 5.53 5.67 -11.32
CA ALA A 113 4.52 4.91 -10.56
C ALA A 113 4.51 3.40 -10.88
N ALA A 114 5.03 2.98 -12.03
CA ALA A 114 5.15 1.55 -12.33
C ALA A 114 6.28 0.85 -11.55
N PHE A 115 7.23 1.61 -11.01
CA PHE A 115 8.42 1.10 -10.30
C PHE A 115 8.53 1.57 -8.86
N ILE A 116 7.89 2.69 -8.51
CA ILE A 116 8.00 3.40 -7.24
C ILE A 116 6.63 3.37 -6.55
N GLU A 117 6.64 3.45 -5.22
CA GLU A 117 5.42 3.64 -4.43
C GLU A 117 4.71 4.97 -4.78
N ASP A 118 3.38 4.94 -4.86
CA ASP A 118 2.55 6.08 -5.26
C ASP A 118 2.83 7.35 -4.44
N ILE A 119 3.08 7.22 -3.12
CA ILE A 119 3.39 8.33 -2.23
C ILE A 119 4.70 9.02 -2.63
N SER A 120 5.74 8.26 -2.97
CA SER A 120 7.04 8.80 -3.37
C SER A 120 6.98 9.53 -4.70
N VAL A 121 6.17 9.06 -5.64
CA VAL A 121 5.93 9.78 -6.91
C VAL A 121 5.27 11.12 -6.66
N VAL A 122 4.34 11.19 -5.70
CA VAL A 122 3.68 12.43 -5.31
C VAL A 122 4.67 13.44 -4.71
N ILE A 123 5.64 12.99 -3.90
CA ILE A 123 6.69 13.84 -3.30
C ILE A 123 7.57 14.53 -4.36
N ILE A 124 7.75 13.95 -5.55
CA ILE A 124 8.47 14.59 -6.67
C ILE A 124 7.78 15.91 -7.08
N PHE A 125 6.45 16.02 -6.91
CA PHE A 125 5.65 17.11 -7.45
C PHE A 125 4.93 17.95 -6.38
N ILE A 126 4.87 17.48 -5.13
CA ILE A 126 4.49 18.32 -4.00
C ILE A 126 5.67 19.26 -3.68
N PRO A 127 5.45 20.58 -3.63
CA PRO A 127 6.49 21.56 -3.33
C PRO A 127 7.05 21.45 -1.91
#